data_AF-A0A952KUS2-F1
#
_entry.id   AF-A0A952KUS2-F1
#
_cell.length_a   1.000
_cell.length_b   1.000
_cell.length_c   1.000
_cell.angle_alpha   90.00
_cell.angle_beta   90.00
_cell.angle_gamma   90.00
#
_symmetry.space_group_name_H-M   'P 1'
#
loop_
_entity.id
_entity.type
_entity.pdbx_description
1 polymer ?
#
loop_
_entity_poly.entity_id
_entity_poly.type
_entity_poly.pdbx_seq_one_letter_code
_entity_poly.pdbx_strand_id
1 'polypeptide(L)'
;AIAQQQETAQPPAPSAPPAQADVTVEQYIRNGWAPLTRSMTDCATVHDPKLAGASVVYLPHGYAIPSAVAALRSKCNVRVEHLPHAIAKEGDLMPSELKTPGLLYLPHRYVVPGGRFNEMYGWDSYFILLGLLSEGHEALARGIVENFFFEIENYGAILNANRTYYLTRSQPPFLARMVDEVYRTMNRRDPDAAKTWLEKAMPYLERDHALWMSDAHKAGDTGLARYFDLGSGPVPEMEDDSTYYVDVIKWLLAHPEVKTNYLTQATDGQACASGASAVCAHTEYQGWRLTPAFYRSDRAMRESGFDVSFRFGPFSGSTENYAPVCLNALLYRYEIDVAGLYTKLGDDAKAKQWTNAAEARKTAMNRYLWDARTGAFADYDFVHHRRSTYLYATAAYPLWAGLATRTQAASTMRQLRTLSHDGGLAMSNTTSGMQWDAPFGWAPVNWIAVDGMSCYGYGATVGRIAHGFMHSIRENYERDGTLREKYNVVDPQKDVEVAAGYKSNVIGFGWTNAVYLKMNGLLFTGRSSDCASTVPARSTTLQ
;
A
#
# COMPACT_ATOMS: atom_id res chain seq x y z
N ALA A 1 12.23 35.37 33.42
CA ALA A 1 12.67 34.07 33.94
C ALA A 1 12.04 32.99 33.09
N ILE A 2 12.85 32.37 32.25
CA ILE A 2 12.46 31.41 31.22
C ILE A 2 12.29 30.06 31.92
N ALA A 3 11.08 29.50 31.91
CA ALA A 3 10.85 28.13 32.34
C ALA A 3 11.11 27.22 31.13
N GLN A 4 12.26 26.53 31.15
CA GLN A 4 12.57 25.43 30.25
C GLN A 4 11.58 24.29 30.52
N GLN A 5 10.71 24.00 29.55
CA GLN A 5 9.97 22.75 29.53
C GLN A 5 10.90 21.66 29.01
N GLN A 6 11.03 20.59 29.79
CA GLN A 6 11.76 19.38 29.43
C GLN A 6 11.11 18.74 28.21
N GLU A 7 11.83 18.70 27.09
CA GLU A 7 11.61 17.72 26.03
C GLU A 7 11.72 16.33 26.64
N THR A 8 10.61 15.59 26.67
CA THR A 8 10.67 14.13 26.85
C THR A 8 11.28 13.55 25.59
N ALA A 9 12.61 13.41 25.59
CA ALA A 9 13.33 12.66 24.58
C ALA A 9 12.75 11.24 24.49
N GLN A 10 12.34 10.84 23.30
CA GLN A 10 12.05 9.44 23.00
C GLN A 10 13.28 8.59 23.35
N PRO A 11 13.09 7.37 23.89
CA PRO A 11 14.22 6.47 24.11
C PRO A 11 14.95 6.25 22.78
N PRO A 12 16.29 6.23 22.78
CA PRO A 12 17.05 5.96 21.57
C PRO A 12 16.57 4.63 20.98
N ALA A 13 16.44 4.59 19.66
CA ALA A 13 16.20 3.34 18.94
C ALA A 13 17.23 2.30 19.44
N PRO A 14 16.81 1.04 19.68
CA PRO A 14 17.74 0.02 20.15
C PRO A 14 18.95 -0.02 19.22
N SER A 15 20.14 0.13 19.78
CA SER A 15 21.40 0.02 19.03
C SER A 15 21.40 -1.33 18.31
N ALA A 16 21.55 -1.29 16.98
CA ALA A 16 21.63 -2.50 16.17
C ALA A 16 22.72 -3.44 16.74
N PRO A 17 22.48 -4.75 16.83
CA PRO A 17 23.55 -5.70 17.07
C PRO A 17 24.63 -5.48 16.00
N PRO A 18 25.93 -5.59 16.32
CA PRO A 18 26.97 -5.53 15.30
C PRO A 18 26.64 -6.54 14.20
N ALA A 19 26.84 -6.15 12.93
CA ALA A 19 26.63 -7.03 11.79
C ALA A 19 27.27 -8.39 12.09
N GLN A 20 26.46 -9.46 12.08
CA GLN A 20 27.00 -10.81 12.16
C GLN A 20 27.77 -11.03 10.87
N ALA A 21 29.10 -10.97 10.95
CA ALA A 21 30.03 -10.89 9.82
C ALA A 21 29.90 -12.03 8.78
N ASP A 22 29.05 -13.03 9.02
CA ASP A 22 28.85 -14.21 8.18
C ASP A 22 27.41 -14.41 7.67
N VAL A 23 26.46 -13.51 7.94
CA VAL A 23 25.06 -13.66 7.48
C VAL A 23 24.82 -12.89 6.18
N THR A 24 24.49 -13.58 5.09
CA THR A 24 24.12 -12.91 3.83
C THR A 24 22.75 -12.24 3.92
N VAL A 25 22.45 -11.28 3.03
CA VAL A 25 21.13 -10.64 2.95
C VAL A 25 20.01 -11.68 2.78
N GLU A 26 20.23 -12.69 1.96
CA GLU A 26 19.26 -13.78 1.73
C GLU A 26 19.04 -14.62 2.99
N GLN A 27 20.10 -14.91 3.75
CA GLN A 27 19.98 -15.61 5.04
C GLN A 27 19.25 -14.75 6.08
N TYR A 28 19.53 -13.45 6.14
CA TYR A 28 18.79 -12.50 6.98
C TYR A 28 17.30 -12.52 6.63
N ILE A 29 16.95 -12.46 5.35
CA ILE A 29 15.56 -12.50 4.87
C ILE A 29 14.89 -13.82 5.27
N ARG A 30 15.54 -14.96 5.02
CA ARG A 30 15.02 -16.29 5.39
C ARG A 30 14.71 -16.37 6.89
N ASN A 31 15.59 -15.83 7.71
CA ASN A 31 15.43 -15.79 9.17
C ASN A 31 14.38 -14.75 9.62
N GLY A 32 14.06 -13.76 8.78
CA GLY A 32 13.14 -12.67 9.08
C GLY A 32 11.65 -13.03 8.99
N TRP A 33 11.26 -14.06 8.24
CA TRP A 33 9.84 -14.40 8.07
C TRP A 33 9.15 -14.84 9.37
N ALA A 34 9.82 -15.66 10.18
CA ALA A 34 9.23 -16.15 11.43
C ALA A 34 9.01 -15.02 12.47
N PRO A 35 9.97 -14.12 12.74
CA PRO A 35 9.76 -12.96 13.61
C PRO A 35 8.69 -11.97 13.13
N LEU A 36 8.46 -11.87 11.81
CA LEU A 36 7.39 -11.04 11.24
C LEU A 36 6.02 -11.75 11.22
N THR A 37 5.98 -13.05 11.48
CA THR A 37 4.71 -13.79 11.50
C THR A 37 3.94 -13.45 12.78
N ARG A 38 2.63 -13.26 12.65
CA ARG A 38 1.69 -13.06 13.74
C ARG A 38 0.61 -14.13 13.74
N SER A 39 -0.02 -14.28 14.90
CA SER A 39 -1.19 -15.11 15.12
C SER A 39 -2.11 -14.41 16.10
N MET A 40 -3.42 -14.53 15.88
CA MET A 40 -4.46 -14.04 16.79
C MET A 40 -4.55 -14.84 18.11
N THR A 41 -3.49 -15.54 18.50
CA THR A 41 -3.36 -16.32 19.73
C THR A 41 -2.11 -15.94 20.55
N ASP A 42 -1.34 -14.97 20.04
CA ASP A 42 -0.13 -14.45 20.68
C ASP A 42 -0.36 -13.05 21.24
N CYS A 43 0.12 -12.79 22.46
CA CYS A 43 0.02 -11.49 23.11
C CYS A 43 0.77 -10.40 22.33
N ALA A 44 1.88 -10.75 21.67
CA ALA A 44 2.67 -9.81 20.86
C ALA A 44 1.88 -9.23 19.68
N THR A 45 0.85 -9.94 19.20
CA THR A 45 0.00 -9.50 18.08
C THR A 45 -1.02 -8.45 18.52
N VAL A 46 -1.56 -8.57 19.72
CA VAL A 46 -2.79 -7.83 20.12
C VAL A 46 -2.49 -6.39 20.53
N HIS A 47 -1.28 -6.13 21.03
CA HIS A 47 -0.86 -4.80 21.47
C HIS A 47 -0.79 -3.80 20.30
N ASP A 48 -1.30 -2.59 20.52
CA ASP A 48 -1.21 -1.47 19.58
C ASP A 48 -0.14 -0.48 20.04
N PRO A 49 1.04 -0.41 19.39
CA PRO A 49 2.04 0.57 19.75
C PRO A 49 1.69 2.00 19.28
N LYS A 50 0.61 2.18 18.50
CA LYS A 50 0.22 3.47 17.91
C LYS A 50 -0.71 4.28 18.82
N LEU A 51 -1.44 3.62 19.72
CA LEU A 51 -2.45 4.23 20.59
C LEU A 51 -2.18 3.88 22.06
N ALA A 52 -2.39 4.83 22.97
CA ALA A 52 -2.35 4.53 24.39
C ALA A 52 -3.66 3.87 24.86
N GLY A 53 -3.61 2.63 25.38
CA GLY A 53 -4.81 2.01 25.95
C GLY A 53 -4.76 0.49 26.15
N ALA A 54 -5.81 -0.04 26.79
CA ALA A 54 -6.00 -1.48 26.95
C ALA A 54 -6.35 -2.12 25.60
N SER A 55 -5.69 -3.22 25.25
CA SER A 55 -5.89 -3.86 23.95
C SER A 55 -7.23 -4.61 23.90
N VAL A 56 -7.98 -4.39 22.82
CA VAL A 56 -9.26 -5.07 22.53
C VAL A 56 -9.11 -5.87 21.25
N VAL A 57 -9.61 -7.11 21.25
CA VAL A 57 -9.80 -7.92 20.04
C VAL A 57 -11.29 -7.97 19.72
N TYR A 58 -11.65 -7.53 18.52
CA TYR A 58 -13.01 -7.55 18.00
C TYR A 58 -13.21 -8.74 17.04
N LEU A 59 -14.19 -9.58 17.34
CA LEU A 59 -14.69 -10.62 16.43
C LEU A 59 -15.91 -10.12 15.65
N PRO A 60 -16.16 -10.64 14.44
CA PRO A 60 -17.38 -10.32 13.70
C PRO A 60 -18.64 -10.63 14.51
N HIS A 61 -19.71 -9.90 14.26
CA HIS A 61 -20.96 -10.07 14.99
C HIS A 61 -21.46 -11.52 14.94
N GLY A 62 -21.78 -12.10 16.11
CA GLY A 62 -22.25 -13.48 16.23
C GLY A 62 -21.20 -14.56 15.96
N TYR A 63 -19.95 -14.19 15.66
CA TYR A 63 -18.89 -15.17 15.37
C TYR A 63 -18.49 -15.94 16.64
N ALA A 64 -18.39 -17.26 16.55
CA ALA A 64 -17.98 -18.08 17.68
C ALA A 64 -16.56 -17.73 18.12
N ILE A 65 -16.37 -17.41 19.41
CA ILE A 65 -15.04 -17.07 19.93
C ILE A 65 -14.19 -18.34 20.00
N PRO A 66 -13.09 -18.46 19.22
CA PRO A 66 -12.23 -19.64 19.31
C PRO A 66 -11.62 -19.75 20.70
N SER A 67 -11.47 -20.97 21.21
CA SER A 67 -10.93 -21.23 22.55
C SER A 67 -9.56 -20.58 22.78
N ALA A 68 -8.71 -20.58 21.75
CA ALA A 68 -7.39 -19.94 21.79
C ALA A 68 -7.46 -18.41 21.89
N VAL A 69 -8.48 -17.77 21.31
CA VAL A 69 -8.72 -16.32 21.42
C VAL A 69 -9.33 -15.99 22.79
N ALA A 70 -10.27 -16.82 23.27
CA ALA A 70 -10.84 -16.65 24.61
C ALA A 70 -9.76 -16.71 25.71
N ALA A 71 -8.75 -17.56 25.54
CA ALA A 71 -7.61 -17.69 26.44
C ALA A 71 -6.74 -16.40 26.52
N LEU A 72 -6.81 -15.50 25.54
CA LEU A 72 -6.08 -14.23 25.58
C LEU A 72 -6.54 -13.33 26.73
N ARG A 73 -7.81 -13.44 27.15
CA ARG A 73 -8.36 -12.63 28.26
C ARG A 73 -7.52 -12.75 29.51
N SER A 74 -7.16 -13.98 29.90
CA SER A 74 -6.30 -14.25 31.05
C SER A 74 -4.82 -14.18 30.72
N LYS A 75 -4.40 -14.69 29.54
CA LYS A 75 -2.98 -14.80 29.17
C LYS A 75 -2.32 -13.44 28.89
N CYS A 76 -3.07 -12.53 28.28
CA CYS A 76 -2.54 -11.28 27.73
C CYS A 76 -3.21 -10.03 28.33
N ASN A 77 -4.17 -10.20 29.25
CA ASN A 77 -4.97 -9.10 29.82
C ASN A 77 -5.67 -8.24 28.74
N VAL A 78 -6.27 -8.89 27.75
CA VAL A 78 -6.97 -8.21 26.63
C VAL A 78 -8.47 -8.42 26.72
N ARG A 79 -9.24 -7.42 26.30
CA ARG A 79 -10.70 -7.58 26.12
C ARG A 79 -10.96 -8.30 24.80
N VAL A 80 -11.93 -9.20 24.81
CA VAL A 80 -12.38 -9.91 23.60
C VAL A 80 -13.88 -9.67 23.46
N GLU A 81 -14.25 -8.98 22.40
CA GLU A 81 -15.59 -8.44 22.16
C GLU A 81 -16.08 -8.78 20.76
N HIS A 82 -17.38 -8.67 20.57
CA HIS A 82 -18.00 -8.75 19.25
C HIS A 82 -18.25 -7.35 18.71
N LEU A 83 -18.17 -7.20 17.40
CA LEU A 83 -18.70 -6.03 16.72
C LEU A 83 -20.23 -5.92 16.97
N PRO A 84 -20.75 -4.68 17.09
CA PRO A 84 -22.12 -4.45 17.57
C PRO A 84 -23.19 -5.01 16.61
N HIS A 85 -22.90 -5.08 15.31
CA HIS A 85 -23.74 -5.69 14.29
C HIS A 85 -22.88 -6.22 13.13
N ALA A 86 -23.50 -6.99 12.24
CA ALA A 86 -22.85 -7.50 11.04
C ALA A 86 -22.50 -6.36 10.07
N ILE A 87 -21.45 -6.56 9.26
CA ILE A 87 -20.96 -5.64 8.25
C ILE A 87 -21.01 -6.37 6.90
N ALA A 88 -21.83 -5.90 5.98
CA ALA A 88 -21.96 -6.51 4.64
C ALA A 88 -21.08 -5.81 3.61
N LYS A 89 -20.86 -4.50 3.78
CA LYS A 89 -20.03 -3.64 2.92
C LYS A 89 -19.29 -2.60 3.76
N GLU A 90 -18.26 -2.01 3.17
CA GLU A 90 -17.53 -0.89 3.76
C GLU A 90 -18.48 0.24 4.17
N GLY A 91 -18.26 0.78 5.36
CA GLY A 91 -19.07 1.87 5.92
C GLY A 91 -20.36 1.46 6.61
N ASP A 92 -20.71 0.15 6.66
CA ASP A 92 -21.85 -0.31 7.47
C ASP A 92 -21.60 -0.10 8.97
N LEU A 93 -20.34 -0.15 9.42
CA LEU A 93 -19.92 0.20 10.77
C LEU A 93 -18.86 1.30 10.72
N MET A 94 -19.16 2.44 11.33
CA MET A 94 -18.23 3.55 11.44
C MET A 94 -17.35 3.39 12.71
N PRO A 95 -16.04 3.70 12.66
CA PRO A 95 -15.17 3.60 13.83
C PRO A 95 -15.67 4.36 15.06
N SER A 96 -16.41 5.47 14.86
CA SER A 96 -17.01 6.28 15.92
C SER A 96 -18.09 5.56 16.74
N GLU A 97 -18.63 4.45 16.23
CA GLU A 97 -19.62 3.64 16.94
C GLU A 97 -18.97 2.73 18.00
N LEU A 98 -17.65 2.58 17.95
CA LEU A 98 -16.88 1.78 18.89
C LEU A 98 -16.27 2.68 19.97
N LYS A 99 -16.43 2.28 21.23
CA LYS A 99 -15.91 3.03 22.38
C LYS A 99 -14.38 3.00 22.48
N THR A 100 -13.76 1.94 21.99
CA THR A 100 -12.32 1.73 22.14
C THR A 100 -11.77 1.16 20.84
N PRO A 101 -10.68 1.73 20.30
CA PRO A 101 -9.94 1.13 19.20
C PRO A 101 -9.48 -0.30 19.52
N GLY A 102 -9.45 -1.18 18.52
CA GLY A 102 -9.04 -2.57 18.73
C GLY A 102 -8.57 -3.27 17.46
N LEU A 103 -7.98 -4.44 17.65
CA LEU A 103 -7.56 -5.35 16.57
C LEU A 103 -8.76 -6.18 16.10
N LEU A 104 -8.95 -6.29 14.79
CA LEU A 104 -9.96 -7.12 14.16
C LEU A 104 -9.43 -8.54 13.99
N TYR A 105 -10.25 -9.53 14.36
CA TYR A 105 -9.88 -10.94 14.31
C TYR A 105 -9.63 -11.44 12.89
N LEU A 106 -8.54 -12.20 12.70
CA LEU A 106 -8.24 -12.94 11.48
C LEU A 106 -7.99 -14.43 11.80
N PRO A 107 -8.57 -15.38 11.03
CA PRO A 107 -8.49 -16.80 11.36
C PRO A 107 -7.12 -17.45 11.08
N HIS A 108 -6.32 -16.89 10.16
CA HIS A 108 -5.04 -17.45 9.77
C HIS A 108 -3.86 -16.61 10.26
N ARG A 109 -2.71 -17.27 10.41
CA ARG A 109 -1.43 -16.57 10.61
C ARG A 109 -1.14 -15.70 9.39
N TYR A 110 -0.53 -14.55 9.64
CA TYR A 110 -0.14 -13.59 8.62
C TYR A 110 1.23 -13.02 8.94
N VAL A 111 1.80 -12.25 8.01
CA VAL A 111 3.09 -11.59 8.17
C VAL A 111 2.87 -10.09 8.13
N VAL A 112 3.48 -9.37 9.07
CA VAL A 112 3.38 -7.92 9.18
C VAL A 112 4.48 -7.23 8.36
N PRO A 113 4.33 -5.95 8.00
CA PRO A 113 5.38 -5.20 7.34
C PRO A 113 6.67 -5.15 8.18
N GLY A 114 6.59 -4.83 9.48
CA GLY A 114 7.76 -4.80 10.38
C GLY A 114 7.67 -3.71 11.44
N GLY A 115 8.61 -3.73 12.40
CA GLY A 115 8.71 -2.75 13.49
C GLY A 115 7.40 -2.53 14.27
N ARG A 116 6.85 -1.32 14.18
CA ARG A 116 5.62 -0.92 14.90
C ARG A 116 4.33 -1.52 14.33
N PHE A 117 4.37 -2.09 13.13
CA PHE A 117 3.20 -2.63 12.47
C PHE A 117 2.94 -4.05 12.96
N ASN A 118 1.84 -4.26 13.68
CA ASN A 118 1.42 -5.57 14.20
C ASN A 118 0.19 -6.13 13.48
N GLU A 119 -0.34 -5.37 12.53
CA GLU A 119 -1.51 -5.67 11.75
C GLU A 119 -1.13 -6.30 10.40
N MET A 120 -2.06 -7.05 9.83
CA MET A 120 -1.99 -7.44 8.43
C MET A 120 -2.39 -6.24 7.58
N TYR A 121 -1.50 -5.81 6.68
CA TYR A 121 -1.72 -4.68 5.78
C TYR A 121 -2.15 -5.15 4.39
N GLY A 122 -3.01 -4.38 3.72
CA GLY A 122 -3.61 -4.74 2.42
C GLY A 122 -2.57 -5.00 1.33
N TRP A 123 -1.89 -3.95 0.85
CA TRP A 123 -1.00 -4.09 -0.31
C TRP A 123 0.38 -4.67 0.02
N ASP A 124 0.92 -4.45 1.23
CA ASP A 124 2.17 -5.05 1.71
C ASP A 124 2.13 -6.57 1.61
N SER A 125 0.97 -7.14 1.94
CA SER A 125 0.73 -8.58 1.89
C SER A 125 0.94 -9.19 0.51
N TYR A 126 0.77 -8.42 -0.59
CA TYR A 126 1.09 -8.91 -1.93
C TYR A 126 2.58 -9.21 -2.06
N PHE A 127 3.42 -8.23 -1.71
CA PHE A 127 4.85 -8.36 -1.84
C PHE A 127 5.37 -9.43 -0.87
N ILE A 128 4.90 -9.41 0.38
CA ILE A 128 5.25 -10.45 1.35
C ILE A 128 4.89 -11.84 0.84
N LEU A 129 3.69 -12.02 0.27
CA LEU A 129 3.25 -13.28 -0.33
C LEU A 129 4.19 -13.75 -1.43
N LEU A 130 4.69 -12.86 -2.29
CA LEU A 130 5.69 -13.22 -3.31
C LEU A 130 6.98 -13.76 -2.68
N GLY A 131 7.46 -13.13 -1.60
CA GLY A 131 8.64 -13.58 -0.85
C GLY A 131 8.41 -14.94 -0.18
N LEU A 132 7.27 -15.12 0.48
CA LEU A 132 6.88 -16.37 1.12
C LEU A 132 6.82 -17.53 0.14
N LEU A 133 6.21 -17.34 -1.03
CA LEU A 133 6.16 -18.38 -2.07
C LEU A 133 7.55 -18.72 -2.60
N SER A 134 8.45 -17.73 -2.74
CA SER A 134 9.83 -17.98 -3.19
C SER A 134 10.65 -18.83 -2.20
N GLU A 135 10.34 -18.76 -0.91
CA GLU A 135 10.99 -19.52 0.16
C GLU A 135 10.17 -20.77 0.58
N GLY A 136 9.11 -21.13 -0.16
CA GLY A 136 8.33 -22.36 0.06
C GLY A 136 7.31 -22.29 1.21
N HIS A 137 6.98 -21.11 1.72
CA HIS A 137 6.00 -20.89 2.79
C HIS A 137 4.54 -20.84 2.27
N GLU A 138 4.15 -21.83 1.47
CA GLU A 138 2.87 -21.87 0.75
C GLU A 138 1.64 -21.76 1.66
N ALA A 139 1.64 -22.46 2.81
CA ALA A 139 0.51 -22.44 3.73
C ALA A 139 0.29 -21.05 4.37
N LEU A 140 1.39 -20.31 4.62
CA LEU A 140 1.32 -18.96 5.17
C LEU A 140 0.84 -17.96 4.10
N ALA A 141 1.36 -18.08 2.87
CA ALA A 141 0.89 -17.30 1.72
C ALA A 141 -0.62 -17.52 1.46
N ARG A 142 -1.10 -18.77 1.49
CA ARG A 142 -2.53 -19.06 1.35
C ARG A 142 -3.34 -18.49 2.52
N GLY A 143 -2.84 -18.59 3.75
CA GLY A 143 -3.50 -18.04 4.93
C GLY A 143 -3.72 -16.53 4.86
N ILE A 144 -2.78 -15.78 4.27
CA ILE A 144 -2.93 -14.35 3.97
C ILE A 144 -4.13 -14.13 3.03
N VAL A 145 -4.21 -14.86 1.92
CA VAL A 145 -5.35 -14.73 1.00
C VAL A 145 -6.68 -15.09 1.67
N GLU A 146 -6.70 -16.14 2.49
CA GLU A 146 -7.89 -16.56 3.22
C GLU A 146 -8.30 -15.57 4.32
N ASN A 147 -7.35 -14.83 4.89
CA ASN A 147 -7.66 -13.68 5.75
C ASN A 147 -8.34 -12.56 4.96
N PHE A 148 -7.93 -12.24 3.74
CA PHE A 148 -8.65 -11.25 2.92
C PHE A 148 -10.05 -11.70 2.55
N PHE A 149 -10.27 -13.00 2.28
CA PHE A 149 -11.63 -13.53 2.12
C PHE A 149 -12.46 -13.31 3.38
N PHE A 150 -11.87 -13.55 4.55
CA PHE A 150 -12.50 -13.30 5.83
C PHE A 150 -12.83 -11.81 6.05
N GLU A 151 -11.92 -10.89 5.69
CA GLU A 151 -12.17 -9.44 5.77
C GLU A 151 -13.33 -9.02 4.87
N ILE A 152 -13.35 -9.47 3.61
CA ILE A 152 -14.45 -9.17 2.68
C ILE A 152 -15.78 -9.71 3.23
N GLU A 153 -15.77 -10.91 3.82
CA GLU A 153 -16.97 -11.54 4.36
C GLU A 153 -17.51 -10.85 5.61
N ASN A 154 -16.64 -10.39 6.50
CA ASN A 154 -17.01 -9.98 7.85
C ASN A 154 -16.82 -8.48 8.14
N TYR A 155 -16.02 -7.80 7.32
CA TYR A 155 -15.68 -6.38 7.42
C TYR A 155 -16.02 -5.61 6.13
N GLY A 156 -16.53 -6.30 5.11
CA GLY A 156 -17.12 -5.72 3.90
C GLY A 156 -16.13 -5.34 2.81
N ALA A 157 -14.83 -5.32 3.10
CA ALA A 157 -13.74 -4.98 2.17
C ALA A 157 -12.40 -5.53 2.68
N ILE A 158 -11.37 -5.55 1.82
CA ILE A 158 -9.99 -5.60 2.29
C ILE A 158 -9.67 -4.27 2.96
N LEU A 159 -9.18 -4.33 4.20
CA LEU A 159 -8.89 -3.15 4.99
C LEU A 159 -7.46 -2.66 4.73
N ASN A 160 -7.20 -1.38 5.02
CA ASN A 160 -5.85 -0.84 5.06
C ASN A 160 -4.97 -1.69 5.99
N ALA A 161 -5.46 -1.90 7.21
CA ALA A 161 -4.99 -2.97 8.09
C ALA A 161 -6.12 -3.43 9.02
N ASN A 162 -5.99 -4.59 9.66
CA ASN A 162 -7.04 -5.18 10.49
C ASN A 162 -7.23 -4.51 11.88
N ARG A 163 -7.43 -3.19 11.92
CA ARG A 163 -7.83 -2.43 13.13
C ARG A 163 -9.14 -1.69 12.90
N THR A 164 -9.87 -1.42 13.98
CA THR A 164 -11.19 -0.79 13.90
C THR A 164 -11.18 0.60 13.25
N TYR A 165 -10.11 1.39 13.40
CA TYR A 165 -9.99 2.72 12.77
C TYR A 165 -9.66 2.69 11.27
N TYR A 166 -9.50 1.48 10.70
CA TYR A 166 -9.37 1.24 9.26
C TYR A 166 -10.65 0.67 8.61
N LEU A 167 -11.75 0.49 9.36
CA LEU A 167 -13.01 -0.10 8.85
C LEU A 167 -13.66 0.66 7.67
N THR A 168 -13.20 1.88 7.37
CA THR A 168 -13.71 2.75 6.30
C THR A 168 -12.70 2.98 5.18
N ARG A 169 -11.56 2.29 5.22
CA ARG A 169 -10.40 2.56 4.37
C ARG A 169 -9.76 1.28 3.89
N SER A 170 -9.58 1.17 2.57
CA SER A 170 -8.88 0.05 1.95
C SER A 170 -7.39 0.35 1.71
N GLN A 171 -6.77 -0.38 0.77
CA GLN A 171 -5.43 -0.16 0.23
C GLN A 171 -5.34 -0.67 -1.23
N PRO A 172 -4.27 -0.35 -1.99
CA PRO A 172 -4.18 -0.68 -3.42
C PRO A 172 -4.48 -2.17 -3.73
N PRO A 173 -5.38 -2.49 -4.68
CA PRO A 173 -5.94 -3.85 -4.80
C PRO A 173 -5.03 -4.82 -5.57
N PHE A 174 -4.61 -5.89 -4.89
CA PHE A 174 -3.77 -6.96 -5.45
C PHE A 174 -4.37 -8.38 -5.29
N LEU A 175 -5.60 -8.53 -4.76
CA LEU A 175 -6.14 -9.84 -4.40
C LEU A 175 -6.18 -10.82 -5.57
N ALA A 176 -6.57 -10.40 -6.78
CA ALA A 176 -6.56 -11.27 -7.96
C ALA A 176 -5.16 -11.80 -8.31
N ARG A 177 -4.12 -10.97 -8.15
CA ARG A 177 -2.72 -11.43 -8.30
C ARG A 177 -2.35 -12.42 -7.21
N MET A 178 -2.67 -12.14 -5.95
CA MET A 178 -2.37 -13.05 -4.85
C MET A 178 -3.04 -14.42 -5.04
N VAL A 179 -4.29 -14.44 -5.50
CA VAL A 179 -5.02 -15.68 -5.82
C VAL A 179 -4.35 -16.44 -6.96
N ASP A 180 -3.95 -15.77 -8.05
CA ASP A 180 -3.25 -16.41 -9.17
C ASP A 180 -1.90 -17.02 -8.72
N GLU A 181 -1.10 -16.31 -7.91
CA GLU A 181 0.18 -16.80 -7.39
C GLU A 181 0.03 -18.06 -6.51
N VAL A 182 -0.93 -18.04 -5.58
CA VAL A 182 -1.22 -19.20 -4.71
C VAL A 182 -1.81 -20.35 -5.53
N TYR A 183 -2.74 -20.07 -6.43
CA TYR A 183 -3.35 -21.07 -7.31
C TYR A 183 -2.29 -21.80 -8.14
N ARG A 184 -1.38 -21.08 -8.81
CA ARG A 184 -0.32 -21.68 -9.63
C ARG A 184 0.56 -22.62 -8.81
N THR A 185 0.84 -22.24 -7.57
CA THR A 185 1.65 -23.04 -6.65
C THR A 185 0.90 -24.30 -6.22
N MET A 186 -0.36 -24.18 -5.81
CA MET A 186 -1.22 -25.31 -5.48
C MET A 186 -1.39 -26.25 -6.68
N ASN A 187 -1.65 -25.71 -7.88
CA ASN A 187 -1.93 -26.47 -9.09
C ASN A 187 -0.74 -27.32 -9.55
N ARG A 188 0.51 -26.93 -9.26
CA ARG A 188 1.68 -27.78 -9.53
C ARG A 188 1.73 -29.02 -8.65
N ARG A 189 1.09 -28.97 -7.47
CA ARG A 189 1.11 -30.05 -6.47
C ARG A 189 -0.15 -30.91 -6.53
N ASP A 190 -1.31 -30.26 -6.56
CA ASP A 190 -2.63 -30.87 -6.51
C ASP A 190 -3.60 -30.02 -7.35
N PRO A 191 -3.78 -30.34 -8.65
CA PRO A 191 -4.66 -29.60 -9.55
C PRO A 191 -6.13 -29.58 -9.11
N ASP A 192 -6.64 -30.67 -8.54
CA ASP A 192 -8.04 -30.77 -8.15
C ASP A 192 -8.32 -29.89 -6.93
N ALA A 193 -7.45 -29.95 -5.90
CA ALA A 193 -7.55 -29.06 -4.76
C ALA A 193 -7.36 -27.58 -5.14
N ALA A 194 -6.45 -27.29 -6.08
CA ALA A 194 -6.25 -25.94 -6.61
C ALA A 194 -7.50 -25.42 -7.31
N LYS A 195 -8.16 -26.25 -8.12
CA LYS A 195 -9.41 -25.88 -8.80
C LYS A 195 -10.51 -25.58 -7.80
N THR A 196 -10.75 -26.46 -6.82
CA THR A 196 -11.77 -26.22 -5.77
C THR A 196 -11.49 -24.95 -4.97
N TRP A 197 -10.21 -24.69 -4.64
CA TRP A 197 -9.83 -23.47 -3.94
C TRP A 197 -10.04 -22.22 -4.81
N LEU A 198 -9.77 -22.30 -6.12
CA LEU A 198 -10.02 -21.20 -7.05
C LEU A 198 -11.51 -20.90 -7.19
N GLU A 199 -12.37 -21.93 -7.29
CA GLU A 199 -13.83 -21.76 -7.32
C GLU A 199 -14.33 -21.02 -6.07
N LYS A 200 -13.79 -21.36 -4.89
CA LYS A 200 -14.07 -20.63 -3.63
C LYS A 200 -13.62 -19.17 -3.70
N ALA A 201 -12.48 -18.88 -4.35
CA ALA A 201 -11.92 -17.54 -4.39
C ALA A 201 -12.71 -16.57 -5.28
N MET A 202 -13.33 -17.04 -6.36
CA MET A 202 -13.92 -16.16 -7.38
C MET A 202 -14.96 -15.16 -6.82
N PRO A 203 -15.93 -15.53 -5.97
CA PRO A 203 -16.88 -14.57 -5.42
C PRO A 203 -16.22 -13.45 -4.59
N TYR A 204 -15.13 -13.75 -3.89
CA TYR A 204 -14.37 -12.74 -3.14
C TYR A 204 -13.66 -11.78 -4.08
N LEU A 205 -13.11 -12.27 -5.20
CA LEU A 205 -12.50 -11.42 -6.22
C LEU A 205 -13.49 -10.43 -6.84
N GLU A 206 -14.72 -10.89 -7.14
CA GLU A 206 -15.77 -10.03 -7.67
C GLU A 206 -16.20 -8.96 -6.66
N ARG A 207 -16.31 -9.31 -5.37
CA ARG A 207 -16.67 -8.37 -4.30
C ARG A 207 -15.57 -7.33 -4.03
N ASP A 208 -14.31 -7.74 -4.01
CA ASP A 208 -13.17 -6.82 -3.85
C ASP A 208 -13.11 -5.81 -5.00
N HIS A 209 -13.29 -6.25 -6.25
CA HIS A 209 -13.37 -5.33 -7.39
C HIS A 209 -14.58 -4.39 -7.32
N ALA A 210 -15.73 -4.89 -6.87
CA ALA A 210 -16.95 -4.11 -6.77
C ALA A 210 -16.84 -2.91 -5.80
N LEU A 211 -16.00 -2.99 -4.76
CA LEU A 211 -15.67 -1.86 -3.88
C LEU A 211 -15.19 -0.66 -4.70
N TRP A 212 -14.21 -0.89 -5.59
CA TRP A 212 -13.60 0.15 -6.41
C TRP A 212 -14.51 0.69 -7.51
N MET A 213 -15.64 0.01 -7.77
CA MET A 213 -16.68 0.45 -8.71
C MET A 213 -17.85 1.16 -8.00
N SER A 214 -17.82 1.24 -6.67
CA SER A 214 -18.81 1.95 -5.86
C SER A 214 -18.84 3.44 -6.15
N ASP A 215 -19.93 4.11 -5.81
CA ASP A 215 -20.09 5.55 -6.05
C ASP A 215 -19.02 6.41 -5.36
N ALA A 216 -18.57 6.00 -4.17
CA ALA A 216 -17.50 6.69 -3.44
C ALA A 216 -16.19 6.71 -4.22
N HIS A 217 -15.88 5.61 -4.89
CA HIS A 217 -14.63 5.37 -5.61
C HIS A 217 -14.70 5.80 -7.10
N LYS A 218 -15.83 6.30 -7.61
CA LYS A 218 -15.90 6.82 -8.99
C LYS A 218 -15.13 8.14 -9.13
N ALA A 219 -14.28 8.23 -10.14
CA ALA A 219 -13.62 9.47 -10.52
C ALA A 219 -14.48 10.26 -11.52
N GLY A 220 -15.54 10.91 -11.02
CA GLY A 220 -16.49 11.66 -11.85
C GLY A 220 -17.17 10.77 -12.91
N ASP A 221 -17.28 11.27 -14.14
CA ASP A 221 -17.87 10.58 -15.29
C ASP A 221 -16.83 9.87 -16.19
N THR A 222 -15.58 9.78 -15.73
CA THR A 222 -14.45 9.31 -16.55
C THR A 222 -14.48 7.80 -16.84
N GLY A 223 -15.27 7.03 -16.08
CA GLY A 223 -15.22 5.56 -16.06
C GLY A 223 -13.99 5.00 -15.33
N LEU A 224 -13.23 5.85 -14.64
CA LEU A 224 -12.08 5.48 -13.83
C LEU A 224 -12.43 5.51 -12.33
N ALA A 225 -11.56 4.92 -11.52
CA ALA A 225 -11.66 4.94 -10.06
C ALA A 225 -10.71 5.97 -9.43
N ARG A 226 -11.04 6.40 -8.20
CA ARG A 226 -10.23 7.21 -7.29
C ARG A 226 -10.09 6.50 -5.94
N TYR A 227 -9.11 6.92 -5.15
CA TYR A 227 -9.06 6.56 -3.72
C TYR A 227 -10.01 7.45 -2.93
N PHE A 228 -10.72 6.88 -1.96
CA PHE A 228 -11.66 7.56 -1.09
C PHE A 228 -11.95 6.77 0.19
N ASP A 229 -11.74 7.38 1.36
CA ASP A 229 -12.13 6.81 2.66
C ASP A 229 -13.50 7.37 3.08
N LEU A 230 -14.41 6.52 3.58
CA LEU A 230 -15.74 6.93 4.05
C LEU A 230 -15.73 7.66 5.41
N GLY A 231 -14.60 7.60 6.13
CA GLY A 231 -14.34 8.27 7.39
C GLY A 231 -14.19 9.79 7.24
N SER A 232 -14.21 10.49 8.38
CA SER A 232 -14.13 11.95 8.41
C SER A 232 -13.20 12.47 9.51
N GLY A 233 -12.74 13.71 9.37
CA GLY A 233 -11.86 14.36 10.33
C GLY A 233 -10.44 13.76 10.37
N PRO A 234 -9.62 14.16 11.34
CA PRO A 234 -8.26 13.65 11.49
C PRO A 234 -8.25 12.13 11.74
N VAL A 235 -7.19 11.46 11.32
CA VAL A 235 -7.06 10.01 11.52
C VAL A 235 -6.57 9.68 12.94
N PRO A 236 -7.17 8.70 13.65
CA PRO A 236 -6.76 8.37 15.01
C PRO A 236 -5.34 7.81 15.12
N GLU A 237 -4.88 7.06 14.12
CA GLU A 237 -3.60 6.35 14.17
C GLU A 237 -2.35 7.24 14.09
N MET A 238 -2.52 8.56 13.98
CA MET A 238 -1.44 9.55 14.02
C MET A 238 -1.16 10.04 15.44
N GLU A 239 -1.65 9.37 16.48
CA GLU A 239 -1.46 9.76 17.88
C GLU A 239 0.02 9.85 18.28
N ASP A 240 0.87 9.00 17.72
CA ASP A 240 2.31 9.01 17.97
C ASP A 240 3.10 10.10 17.22
N ASP A 241 2.46 10.77 16.25
CA ASP A 241 2.92 11.99 15.59
C ASP A 241 1.78 13.01 15.57
N SER A 242 1.28 13.34 16.78
CA SER A 242 0.10 14.19 16.93
C SER A 242 0.28 15.59 16.36
N THR A 243 1.50 16.04 16.07
CA THR A 243 1.78 17.37 15.50
C THR A 243 1.67 17.44 13.98
N TYR A 244 1.48 16.31 13.28
CA TYR A 244 1.42 16.28 11.81
C TYR A 244 0.53 17.37 11.21
N TYR A 245 -0.74 17.47 11.64
CA TYR A 245 -1.67 18.46 11.09
C TYR A 245 -1.26 19.90 11.40
N VAL A 246 -0.68 20.15 12.58
CA VAL A 246 -0.10 21.46 12.93
C VAL A 246 1.08 21.80 12.01
N ASP A 247 1.94 20.82 11.70
CA ASP A 247 3.10 21.05 10.83
C ASP A 247 2.68 21.30 9.37
N VAL A 248 1.60 20.65 8.90
CA VAL A 248 0.96 21.00 7.62
C VAL A 248 0.44 22.44 7.64
N ILE A 249 -0.26 22.87 8.69
CA ILE A 249 -0.77 24.26 8.80
C ILE A 249 0.39 25.27 8.78
N LYS A 250 1.43 25.03 9.58
CA LYS A 250 2.64 25.88 9.59
C LYS A 250 3.27 25.98 8.20
N TRP A 251 3.41 24.85 7.50
CA TRP A 251 3.98 24.85 6.16
C TRP A 251 3.13 25.65 5.19
N LEU A 252 1.80 25.48 5.19
CA LEU A 252 0.88 26.20 4.32
C LEU A 252 0.89 27.71 4.57
N LEU A 253 0.97 28.14 5.84
CA LEU A 253 1.09 29.56 6.19
C LEU A 253 2.44 30.16 5.77
N ALA A 254 3.51 29.37 5.80
CA ALA A 254 4.83 29.79 5.35
C ALA A 254 4.98 29.83 3.82
N HIS A 255 4.07 29.19 3.06
CA HIS A 255 4.12 29.07 1.60
C HIS A 255 2.82 29.56 0.93
N PRO A 256 2.42 30.84 1.11
CA PRO A 256 1.16 31.38 0.55
C PRO A 256 1.12 31.37 -1.00
N GLU A 257 2.28 31.31 -1.66
CA GLU A 257 2.41 31.25 -3.12
C GLU A 257 1.87 29.94 -3.74
N VAL A 258 1.73 28.88 -2.95
CA VAL A 258 1.26 27.57 -3.41
C VAL A 258 -0.26 27.56 -3.66
N LYS A 259 -0.98 28.58 -3.17
CA LYS A 259 -2.41 28.85 -3.46
C LYS A 259 -3.32 27.62 -3.33
N THR A 260 -3.48 27.14 -2.10
CA THR A 260 -4.42 26.04 -1.78
C THR A 260 -5.68 26.58 -1.11
N ASN A 261 -6.72 25.75 -1.06
CA ASN A 261 -7.93 25.98 -0.27
C ASN A 261 -7.96 25.09 0.99
N TYR A 262 -6.78 24.73 1.51
CA TYR A 262 -6.65 23.74 2.59
C TYR A 262 -6.83 24.34 3.97
N LEU A 263 -6.73 25.67 4.11
CA LEU A 263 -6.86 26.38 5.38
C LEU A 263 -8.21 27.08 5.52
N THR A 264 -8.75 27.08 6.73
CA THR A 264 -9.91 27.88 7.15
C THR A 264 -9.65 28.50 8.52
N GLN A 265 -10.32 29.60 8.81
CA GLN A 265 -10.32 30.21 10.15
C GLN A 265 -11.00 29.28 11.16
N ALA A 266 -10.41 29.18 12.34
CA ALA A 266 -11.00 28.52 13.49
C ALA A 266 -12.19 29.37 14.00
N THR A 267 -13.41 28.98 13.66
CA THR A 267 -14.63 29.52 14.29
C THR A 267 -15.01 28.68 15.51
N ASP A 268 -15.94 29.18 16.34
CA ASP A 268 -16.55 28.39 17.42
C ASP A 268 -17.10 27.07 16.85
N GLY A 269 -16.60 25.94 17.38
CA GLY A 269 -16.75 24.60 16.82
C GLY A 269 -15.39 23.88 16.83
N GLN A 270 -15.36 22.55 16.82
CA GLN A 270 -14.12 21.75 16.84
C GLN A 270 -13.96 20.95 15.56
N ALA A 271 -12.71 20.65 15.15
CA ALA A 271 -12.43 19.81 13.99
C ALA A 271 -12.91 18.35 14.15
N CYS A 272 -13.06 17.92 15.40
CA CYS A 272 -13.62 16.66 15.87
C CYS A 272 -14.16 16.86 17.30
N ALA A 273 -15.02 15.97 17.78
CA ALA A 273 -15.61 16.08 19.13
C ALA A 273 -14.54 16.21 20.22
N SER A 274 -14.76 17.09 21.20
CA SER A 274 -13.81 17.41 22.27
C SER A 274 -13.46 16.15 23.06
N GLY A 275 -12.17 15.88 23.27
CA GLY A 275 -11.71 14.72 24.04
C GLY A 275 -11.64 13.41 23.26
N ALA A 276 -11.77 13.42 21.92
CA ALA A 276 -11.83 12.23 21.08
C ALA A 276 -10.47 11.53 20.80
N SER A 277 -9.33 12.22 20.84
CA SER A 277 -7.97 11.63 20.73
C SER A 277 -6.88 12.70 20.92
N ALA A 278 -5.62 12.31 21.14
CA ALA A 278 -4.49 13.25 21.19
C ALA A 278 -4.28 14.01 19.87
N VAL A 279 -4.65 13.38 18.74
CA VAL A 279 -4.62 14.01 17.41
C VAL A 279 -5.63 15.16 17.33
N CYS A 280 -6.83 14.98 17.89
CA CYS A 280 -7.88 16.01 17.94
C CYS A 280 -7.48 17.25 18.75
N ALA A 281 -6.55 17.11 19.70
CA ALA A 281 -6.01 18.26 20.44
C ALA A 281 -5.03 19.11 19.59
N HIS A 282 -4.55 18.58 18.46
CA HIS A 282 -3.50 19.18 17.64
C HIS A 282 -3.96 19.40 16.19
N THR A 283 -5.11 20.05 16.01
CA THR A 283 -5.68 20.36 14.69
C THR A 283 -5.74 21.86 14.36
N GLU A 284 -5.17 22.71 15.22
CA GLU A 284 -5.21 24.16 15.09
C GLU A 284 -3.84 24.79 15.34
N TYR A 285 -3.50 25.83 14.57
CA TYR A 285 -2.31 26.64 14.80
C TYR A 285 -2.60 28.10 14.44
N GLN A 286 -2.37 29.03 15.37
CA GLN A 286 -2.58 30.47 15.20
C GLN A 286 -3.97 30.84 14.63
N GLY A 287 -5.03 30.20 15.11
CA GLY A 287 -6.40 30.45 14.63
C GLY A 287 -6.73 29.85 13.26
N TRP A 288 -5.84 29.04 12.69
CA TRP A 288 -6.06 28.32 11.44
C TRP A 288 -6.26 26.83 11.67
N ARG A 289 -7.12 26.21 10.85
CA ARG A 289 -7.35 24.77 10.80
C ARG A 289 -7.37 24.28 9.37
N LEU A 290 -7.18 22.97 9.20
CA LEU A 290 -7.36 22.31 7.91
C LEU A 290 -8.85 22.13 7.59
N THR A 291 -9.21 22.24 6.31
CA THR A 291 -10.60 22.08 5.87
C THR A 291 -11.06 20.62 5.92
N PRO A 292 -12.38 20.34 6.00
CA PRO A 292 -12.92 18.99 5.86
C PRO A 292 -12.48 18.27 4.58
N ALA A 293 -12.31 19.01 3.48
CA ALA A 293 -11.81 18.46 2.22
C ALA A 293 -10.35 18.00 2.30
N PHE A 294 -9.51 18.72 3.06
CA PHE A 294 -8.15 18.27 3.33
C PHE A 294 -8.16 16.94 4.11
N TYR A 295 -8.97 16.80 5.16
CA TYR A 295 -9.04 15.56 5.93
C TYR A 295 -9.52 14.36 5.10
N ARG A 296 -10.51 14.54 4.22
CA ARG A 296 -10.91 13.47 3.28
C ARG A 296 -9.79 13.11 2.31
N SER A 297 -9.04 14.11 1.82
CA SER A 297 -7.90 13.88 0.94
C SER A 297 -6.70 13.22 1.65
N ASP A 298 -6.42 13.54 2.90
CA ASP A 298 -5.42 12.86 3.74
C ASP A 298 -5.78 11.38 3.94
N ARG A 299 -7.07 11.10 4.20
CA ARG A 299 -7.55 9.72 4.31
C ARG A 299 -7.48 8.95 2.97
N ALA A 300 -7.88 9.58 1.87
CA ALA A 300 -7.73 9.00 0.53
C ALA A 300 -6.25 8.77 0.15
N MET A 301 -5.34 9.64 0.59
CA MET A 301 -3.89 9.45 0.45
C MET A 301 -3.42 8.20 1.21
N ARG A 302 -3.91 7.98 2.44
CA ARG A 302 -3.58 6.77 3.23
C ARG A 302 -4.13 5.50 2.60
N GLU A 303 -5.30 5.56 1.96
CA GLU A 303 -5.82 4.46 1.15
C GLU A 303 -4.94 4.19 -0.07
N SER A 304 -4.33 5.23 -0.64
CA SER A 304 -3.43 5.07 -1.79
C SER A 304 -2.11 4.35 -1.45
N GLY A 305 -1.74 4.31 -0.16
CA GLY A 305 -0.46 3.82 0.33
C GLY A 305 0.72 4.78 0.15
N PHE A 306 0.49 5.99 -0.36
CA PHE A 306 1.52 7.01 -0.63
C PHE A 306 1.49 8.18 0.39
N ASP A 307 1.17 7.88 1.65
CA ASP A 307 1.11 8.82 2.76
C ASP A 307 2.49 9.04 3.39
N VAL A 308 3.14 10.20 3.33
CA VAL A 308 2.74 11.44 2.67
C VAL A 308 3.63 11.70 1.44
N SER A 309 3.05 12.29 0.40
CA SER A 309 3.74 12.84 -0.78
C SER A 309 3.08 14.15 -1.22
N PHE A 310 3.69 14.87 -2.16
CA PHE A 310 3.14 16.08 -2.79
C PHE A 310 2.44 15.79 -4.15
N ARG A 311 2.26 14.51 -4.48
CA ARG A 311 1.75 14.03 -5.77
C ARG A 311 0.39 14.62 -6.15
N PHE A 312 -0.51 14.79 -5.18
CA PHE A 312 -1.86 15.34 -5.37
C PHE A 312 -1.99 16.75 -4.76
N GLY A 313 -0.94 17.56 -4.89
CA GLY A 313 -0.80 18.84 -4.19
C GLY A 313 -0.02 18.71 -2.88
N PRO A 314 0.29 19.81 -2.18
CA PRO A 314 1.04 19.77 -0.93
C PRO A 314 0.41 18.81 0.08
N PHE A 315 1.23 17.91 0.61
CA PHE A 315 0.81 16.82 1.52
C PHE A 315 -0.31 15.94 0.96
N SER A 316 -0.47 15.92 -0.37
CA SER A 316 -1.57 15.28 -1.10
C SER A 316 -2.96 15.65 -0.57
N GLY A 317 -3.10 16.91 -0.16
CA GLY A 317 -4.37 17.50 0.32
C GLY A 317 -5.47 17.62 -0.74
N SER A 318 -5.31 17.03 -1.92
CA SER A 318 -6.35 16.92 -2.95
C SER A 318 -6.50 15.52 -3.54
N THR A 319 -6.00 14.46 -2.88
CA THR A 319 -6.06 13.07 -3.39
C THR A 319 -7.45 12.65 -3.86
N GLU A 320 -8.52 13.05 -3.15
CA GLU A 320 -9.90 12.67 -3.51
C GLU A 320 -10.36 13.22 -4.87
N ASN A 321 -9.64 14.18 -5.45
CA ASN A 321 -9.99 14.84 -6.72
C ASN A 321 -9.32 14.21 -7.95
N TYR A 322 -8.51 13.16 -7.75
CA TYR A 322 -7.73 12.56 -8.83
C TYR A 322 -8.21 11.15 -9.16
N ALA A 323 -8.18 10.80 -10.45
CA ALA A 323 -8.10 9.43 -10.94
C ALA A 323 -6.62 9.03 -11.02
N PRO A 324 -6.09 8.20 -10.11
CA PRO A 324 -4.68 7.87 -10.09
C PRO A 324 -4.31 6.84 -11.15
N VAL A 325 -3.15 7.00 -11.79
CA VAL A 325 -2.61 6.04 -12.76
C VAL A 325 -2.36 4.67 -12.14
N CYS A 326 -1.86 4.63 -10.89
CA CYS A 326 -1.60 3.38 -10.19
C CYS A 326 -2.88 2.58 -9.97
N LEU A 327 -3.90 3.16 -9.33
CA LEU A 327 -5.16 2.47 -9.03
C LEU A 327 -5.79 1.90 -10.30
N ASN A 328 -5.89 2.72 -11.35
CA ASN A 328 -6.55 2.28 -12.58
C ASN A 328 -5.73 1.24 -13.37
N ALA A 329 -4.39 1.28 -13.28
CA ALA A 329 -3.55 0.22 -13.81
C ALA A 329 -3.70 -1.09 -12.99
N LEU A 330 -3.82 -1.00 -11.67
CA LEU A 330 -4.09 -2.16 -10.81
C LEU A 330 -5.44 -2.78 -11.14
N LEU A 331 -6.50 -1.98 -11.27
CA LEU A 331 -7.83 -2.47 -11.62
C LEU A 331 -7.89 -3.07 -13.04
N TYR A 332 -7.16 -2.49 -14.01
CA TYR A 332 -7.00 -3.11 -15.33
C TYR A 332 -6.36 -4.49 -15.21
N ARG A 333 -5.27 -4.58 -14.44
CA ARG A 333 -4.58 -5.86 -14.24
C ARG A 333 -5.49 -6.86 -13.50
N TYR A 334 -6.22 -6.40 -12.50
CA TYR A 334 -7.21 -7.18 -11.75
C TYR A 334 -8.27 -7.78 -12.69
N GLU A 335 -8.84 -6.98 -13.59
CA GLU A 335 -9.83 -7.43 -14.57
C GLU A 335 -9.26 -8.48 -15.53
N ILE A 336 -8.01 -8.30 -15.99
CA ILE A 336 -7.30 -9.28 -16.83
C ILE A 336 -7.00 -10.57 -16.07
N ASP A 337 -6.56 -10.48 -14.82
CA ASP A 337 -6.25 -11.65 -14.00
C ASP A 337 -7.54 -12.44 -13.70
N VAL A 338 -8.63 -11.78 -13.29
CA VAL A 338 -9.93 -12.43 -13.05
C VAL A 338 -10.46 -13.09 -14.32
N ALA A 339 -10.35 -12.44 -15.48
CA ALA A 339 -10.69 -13.08 -16.76
C ALA A 339 -9.89 -14.36 -16.98
N GLY A 340 -8.57 -14.31 -16.75
CA GLY A 340 -7.68 -15.47 -16.89
C GLY A 340 -7.90 -16.57 -15.85
N LEU A 341 -8.48 -16.26 -14.69
CA LEU A 341 -8.90 -17.22 -13.68
C LEU A 341 -10.21 -17.91 -14.07
N TYR A 342 -11.20 -17.17 -14.61
CA TYR A 342 -12.42 -17.77 -15.17
C TYR A 342 -12.14 -18.70 -16.35
N THR A 343 -11.20 -18.36 -17.23
CA THR A 343 -10.76 -19.27 -18.30
C THR A 343 -10.19 -20.58 -17.74
N LYS A 344 -9.44 -20.55 -16.62
CA LYS A 344 -8.93 -21.78 -15.97
C LYS A 344 -10.04 -22.66 -15.43
N LEU A 345 -11.16 -22.06 -15.02
CA LEU A 345 -12.36 -22.78 -14.58
C LEU A 345 -13.27 -23.23 -15.74
N GLY A 346 -12.98 -22.81 -16.98
CA GLY A 346 -13.80 -23.11 -18.15
C GLY A 346 -15.03 -22.22 -18.31
N ASP A 347 -15.10 -21.08 -17.62
CA ASP A 347 -16.20 -20.11 -17.76
C ASP A 347 -15.81 -18.98 -18.72
N ASP A 348 -15.88 -19.27 -20.01
CA ASP A 348 -15.53 -18.32 -21.07
C ASP A 348 -16.47 -17.12 -21.14
N ALA A 349 -17.72 -17.26 -20.65
CA ALA A 349 -18.69 -16.18 -20.63
C ALA A 349 -18.29 -15.11 -19.61
N LYS A 350 -17.97 -15.51 -18.37
CA LYS A 350 -17.42 -14.61 -17.36
C LYS A 350 -16.06 -14.06 -17.80
N ALA A 351 -15.17 -14.89 -18.35
CA ALA A 351 -13.88 -14.42 -18.84
C ALA A 351 -14.02 -13.30 -19.89
N LYS A 352 -14.98 -13.43 -20.82
CA LYS A 352 -15.29 -12.39 -21.80
C LYS A 352 -15.87 -11.13 -21.15
N GLN A 353 -16.75 -11.26 -20.17
CA GLN A 353 -17.29 -10.11 -19.43
C GLN A 353 -16.16 -9.28 -18.78
N TRP A 354 -15.24 -9.94 -18.08
CA TRP A 354 -14.10 -9.28 -17.44
C TRP A 354 -13.09 -8.70 -18.44
N THR A 355 -12.88 -9.37 -19.58
CA THR A 355 -12.08 -8.82 -20.69
C THR A 355 -12.69 -7.53 -21.24
N ASN A 356 -14.02 -7.47 -21.39
CA ASN A 356 -14.70 -6.25 -21.85
C ASN A 356 -14.56 -5.09 -20.84
N ALA A 357 -14.62 -5.39 -19.54
CA ALA A 357 -14.37 -4.40 -18.48
C ALA A 357 -12.93 -3.84 -18.58
N ALA A 358 -11.94 -4.72 -18.74
CA ALA A 358 -10.54 -4.33 -18.94
C ALA A 358 -10.36 -3.42 -20.18
N GLU A 359 -10.98 -3.74 -21.31
CA GLU A 359 -10.89 -2.91 -22.52
C GLU A 359 -11.58 -1.55 -22.36
N ALA A 360 -12.71 -1.48 -21.64
CA ALA A 360 -13.35 -0.22 -21.28
C ALA A 360 -12.43 0.65 -20.41
N ARG A 361 -11.79 0.06 -19.39
CA ARG A 361 -10.83 0.77 -18.53
C ARG A 361 -9.60 1.22 -19.29
N LYS A 362 -9.03 0.37 -20.13
CA LYS A 362 -7.91 0.73 -21.02
C LYS A 362 -8.25 1.90 -21.93
N THR A 363 -9.47 1.93 -22.48
CA THR A 363 -9.95 3.05 -23.29
C THR A 363 -10.01 4.34 -22.46
N ALA A 364 -10.59 4.28 -21.26
CA ALA A 364 -10.66 5.43 -20.35
C ALA A 364 -9.26 5.92 -19.92
N MET A 365 -8.34 5.01 -19.56
CA MET A 365 -6.97 5.35 -19.18
C MET A 365 -6.20 6.03 -20.32
N ASN A 366 -6.36 5.56 -21.56
CA ASN A 366 -5.77 6.22 -22.72
C ASN A 366 -6.37 7.61 -22.98
N ARG A 367 -7.67 7.79 -22.71
CA ARG A 367 -8.35 9.08 -22.87
C ARG A 367 -7.94 10.11 -21.82
N TYR A 368 -7.89 9.72 -20.56
CA TYR A 368 -7.76 10.66 -19.43
C TYR A 368 -6.35 10.69 -18.83
N LEU A 369 -5.63 9.57 -18.80
CA LEU A 369 -4.36 9.46 -18.07
C LEU A 369 -3.13 9.53 -19.00
N TRP A 370 -3.22 9.05 -20.24
CA TRP A 370 -2.11 9.17 -21.19
C TRP A 370 -1.96 10.62 -21.67
N ASP A 371 -0.79 11.25 -21.46
CA ASP A 371 -0.43 12.53 -22.07
C ASP A 371 0.62 12.32 -23.16
N ALA A 372 0.22 12.48 -24.42
CA ALA A 372 1.13 12.32 -25.56
C ALA A 372 2.23 13.40 -25.63
N ARG A 373 2.03 14.57 -25.00
CA ARG A 373 2.98 15.69 -25.02
C ARG A 373 4.14 15.44 -24.07
N THR A 374 3.85 14.99 -22.85
CA THR A 374 4.88 14.59 -21.88
C THR A 374 5.39 13.18 -22.18
N GLY A 375 4.56 12.36 -22.83
CA GLY A 375 4.93 11.02 -23.24
C GLY A 375 4.90 10.00 -22.10
N ALA A 376 4.08 10.23 -21.08
CA ALA A 376 3.84 9.32 -19.97
C ALA A 376 2.37 9.32 -19.55
N PHE A 377 1.98 8.31 -18.78
CA PHE A 377 0.73 8.34 -18.05
C PHE A 377 0.87 9.24 -16.81
N ALA A 378 -0.15 10.06 -16.57
CA ALA A 378 -0.24 10.96 -15.44
C ALA A 378 -1.61 10.80 -14.75
N ASP A 379 -1.68 11.18 -13.47
CA ASP A 379 -2.95 11.24 -12.76
C ASP A 379 -3.86 12.32 -13.38
N TYR A 380 -5.18 12.14 -13.30
CA TYR A 380 -6.13 13.09 -13.85
C TYR A 380 -6.97 13.74 -12.76
N ASP A 381 -6.83 15.05 -12.60
CA ASP A 381 -7.69 15.90 -11.77
C ASP A 381 -9.04 16.03 -12.47
N PHE A 382 -10.00 15.20 -12.06
CA PHE A 382 -11.31 15.13 -12.70
C PHE A 382 -12.24 16.27 -12.26
N VAL A 383 -11.88 16.99 -11.18
CA VAL A 383 -12.60 18.19 -10.72
C VAL A 383 -12.26 19.40 -11.60
N HIS A 384 -10.98 19.57 -11.95
CA HIS A 384 -10.53 20.68 -12.81
C HIS A 384 -10.26 20.26 -14.26
N HIS A 385 -10.63 19.04 -14.63
CA HIS A 385 -10.51 18.45 -15.97
C HIS A 385 -9.11 18.53 -16.60
N ARG A 386 -8.06 18.30 -15.82
CA ARG A 386 -6.67 18.42 -16.28
C ARG A 386 -5.81 17.25 -15.83
N ARG A 387 -4.81 16.90 -16.65
CA ARG A 387 -3.78 15.94 -16.25
C ARG A 387 -2.78 16.60 -15.31
N SER A 388 -2.32 15.86 -14.32
CA SER A 388 -1.22 16.27 -13.44
C SER A 388 0.07 16.45 -14.25
N THR A 389 0.86 17.44 -13.88
CA THR A 389 2.23 17.62 -14.38
C THR A 389 3.27 16.99 -13.46
N TYR A 390 2.84 16.38 -12.36
CA TYR A 390 3.71 15.73 -11.38
C TYR A 390 4.15 14.35 -11.90
N LEU A 391 5.38 14.26 -12.40
CA LEU A 391 5.93 12.98 -12.83
C LEU A 391 6.22 12.11 -11.59
N TYR A 392 5.51 10.99 -11.52
CA TYR A 392 5.60 10.05 -10.41
C TYR A 392 5.95 8.65 -10.90
N ALA A 393 6.67 7.88 -10.10
CA ALA A 393 7.16 6.54 -10.46
C ALA A 393 6.02 5.56 -10.82
N THR A 394 4.80 5.83 -10.36
CA THR A 394 3.61 5.05 -10.75
C THR A 394 3.25 5.15 -12.24
N ALA A 395 3.88 6.04 -13.00
CA ALA A 395 3.82 6.02 -14.47
C ALA A 395 4.31 4.68 -15.06
N ALA A 396 5.06 3.88 -14.30
CA ALA A 396 5.46 2.52 -14.68
C ALA A 396 4.36 1.46 -14.51
N TYR A 397 3.32 1.71 -13.71
CA TYR A 397 2.27 0.72 -13.44
C TYR A 397 1.54 0.26 -14.71
N PRO A 398 1.27 1.14 -15.70
CA PRO A 398 0.75 0.71 -16.98
C PRO A 398 1.57 -0.35 -17.74
N LEU A 399 2.89 -0.38 -17.55
CA LEU A 399 3.75 -1.40 -18.13
C LEU A 399 3.60 -2.71 -17.36
N TRP A 400 3.59 -2.66 -16.03
CA TRP A 400 3.35 -3.83 -15.18
C TRP A 400 1.99 -4.48 -15.43
N ALA A 401 0.96 -3.65 -15.56
CA ALA A 401 -0.40 -4.08 -15.85
C ALA A 401 -0.55 -4.64 -17.28
N GLY A 402 0.39 -4.34 -18.18
CA GLY A 402 0.35 -4.77 -19.58
C GLY A 402 -0.62 -3.98 -20.46
N LEU A 403 -1.13 -2.82 -20.02
CA LEU A 403 -2.05 -2.02 -20.86
C LEU A 403 -1.31 -1.17 -21.90
N ALA A 404 -0.08 -0.75 -21.59
CA ALA A 404 0.66 0.19 -22.43
C ALA A 404 0.99 -0.43 -23.79
N THR A 405 0.86 0.33 -24.87
CA THR A 405 1.41 -0.06 -26.16
C THR A 405 2.94 0.01 -26.12
N ARG A 406 3.64 -0.66 -27.07
CA ARG A 406 5.11 -0.55 -27.17
C ARG A 406 5.59 0.90 -27.38
N THR A 407 4.83 1.70 -28.14
CA THR A 407 5.13 3.14 -28.34
C THR A 407 4.98 3.93 -27.04
N GLN A 408 3.91 3.70 -26.29
CA GLN A 408 3.71 4.33 -24.98
C GLN A 408 4.78 3.91 -23.98
N ALA A 409 5.14 2.63 -23.95
CA ALA A 409 6.22 2.11 -23.11
C ALA A 409 7.55 2.78 -23.45
N ALA A 410 7.92 2.87 -24.73
CA ALA A 410 9.16 3.52 -25.16
C ALA A 410 9.22 5.00 -24.75
N SER A 411 8.09 5.69 -24.79
CA SER A 411 8.00 7.08 -24.34
C SER A 411 8.06 7.21 -22.82
N THR A 412 7.33 6.36 -22.10
CA THR A 412 7.31 6.33 -20.64
C THR A 412 8.71 6.02 -20.10
N MET A 413 9.45 5.13 -20.74
CA MET A 413 10.84 4.83 -20.39
C MET A 413 11.77 6.05 -20.45
N ARG A 414 11.53 6.99 -21.38
CA ARG A 414 12.31 8.23 -21.43
C ARG A 414 12.03 9.11 -20.22
N GLN A 415 10.78 9.17 -19.77
CA GLN A 415 10.38 9.91 -18.57
C GLN A 415 10.92 9.25 -17.31
N LEU A 416 10.77 7.93 -17.16
CA LEU A 416 11.29 7.17 -16.01
C LEU A 416 12.81 7.23 -15.89
N ARG A 417 13.54 7.49 -16.98
CA ARG A 417 14.99 7.74 -16.91
C ARG A 417 15.34 8.96 -16.03
N THR A 418 14.45 9.95 -15.94
CA THR A 418 14.65 11.14 -15.09
C THR A 418 14.45 10.87 -13.61
N LEU A 419 13.81 9.74 -13.27
CA LEU A 419 13.63 9.24 -11.90
C LEU A 419 14.66 8.16 -11.54
N SER A 420 15.48 7.72 -12.51
CA SER A 420 16.46 6.65 -12.34
C SER A 420 17.77 7.22 -11.82
N HIS A 421 18.19 6.71 -10.67
CA HIS A 421 19.45 7.02 -10.02
C HIS A 421 20.27 5.74 -9.81
N ASP A 422 21.48 5.89 -9.28
CA ASP A 422 22.38 4.76 -9.01
C ASP A 422 21.78 3.80 -7.97
N GLY A 423 20.99 4.32 -7.03
CA GLY A 423 20.32 3.52 -6.01
C GLY A 423 18.95 2.97 -6.39
N GLY A 424 18.48 3.14 -7.63
CA GLY A 424 17.15 2.71 -8.08
C GLY A 424 16.27 3.84 -8.60
N LEU A 425 14.95 3.65 -8.59
CA LEU A 425 13.97 4.67 -8.98
C LEU A 425 13.50 5.48 -7.78
N ALA A 426 13.60 6.81 -7.90
CA ALA A 426 13.00 7.75 -6.96
C ALA A 426 11.49 7.86 -7.23
N MET A 427 10.72 8.18 -6.19
CA MET A 427 9.26 8.30 -6.32
C MET A 427 8.84 9.46 -7.24
N SER A 428 9.56 10.57 -7.20
CA SER A 428 9.31 11.76 -8.02
C SER A 428 10.64 12.50 -8.29
N ASN A 429 10.57 13.63 -9.00
CA ASN A 429 11.67 14.58 -9.15
C ASN A 429 11.58 15.76 -8.18
N THR A 430 10.69 15.69 -7.18
CA THR A 430 10.38 16.79 -6.27
C THR A 430 10.88 16.46 -4.87
N THR A 431 11.80 17.26 -4.36
CA THR A 431 12.30 17.14 -2.98
C THR A 431 11.35 17.88 -2.03
N SER A 432 10.21 17.27 -1.73
CA SER A 432 9.20 17.85 -0.83
C SER A 432 9.56 17.69 0.66
N GLY A 433 10.54 16.84 0.97
CA GLY A 433 10.84 16.39 2.34
C GLY A 433 9.88 15.30 2.85
N MET A 434 8.90 14.90 2.04
CA MET A 434 7.96 13.83 2.39
C MET A 434 8.51 12.45 2.01
N GLN A 435 8.07 11.41 2.71
CA GLN A 435 8.65 10.06 2.57
C GLN A 435 8.38 9.40 1.20
N TRP A 436 7.29 9.74 0.53
CA TRP A 436 6.92 9.19 -0.78
C TRP A 436 7.27 10.13 -1.94
N ASP A 437 8.36 10.88 -1.81
CA ASP A 437 8.90 11.78 -2.83
C ASP A 437 10.42 11.65 -2.94
N ALA A 438 11.05 12.41 -3.85
CA ALA A 438 12.50 12.45 -3.91
C ALA A 438 13.09 12.87 -2.54
N PRO A 439 14.20 12.27 -2.10
CA PRO A 439 15.09 11.38 -2.86
C PRO A 439 14.80 9.88 -2.67
N PHE A 440 13.64 9.51 -2.13
CA PHE A 440 13.39 8.15 -1.68
C PHE A 440 12.87 7.25 -2.79
N GLY A 441 13.32 6.00 -2.75
CA GLY A 441 12.80 4.89 -3.53
C GLY A 441 12.28 3.79 -2.62
N TRP A 442 11.15 3.22 -3.03
CA TRP A 442 10.44 2.20 -2.26
C TRP A 442 10.44 0.88 -3.01
N ALA A 443 10.68 -0.21 -2.27
CA ALA A 443 10.73 -1.56 -2.81
C ALA A 443 9.51 -1.94 -3.68
N PRO A 444 8.25 -1.72 -3.25
CA PRO A 444 7.08 -2.12 -4.04
C PRO A 444 7.04 -1.44 -5.42
N VAL A 445 7.32 -0.14 -5.47
CA VAL A 445 7.25 0.66 -6.69
C VAL A 445 8.44 0.35 -7.61
N ASN A 446 9.63 0.18 -7.04
CA ASN A 446 10.80 -0.27 -7.79
C ASN A 446 10.57 -1.66 -8.40
N TRP A 447 10.00 -2.60 -7.65
CA TRP A 447 9.64 -3.92 -8.17
C TRP A 447 8.62 -3.83 -9.30
N ILE A 448 7.49 -3.15 -9.11
CA ILE A 448 6.45 -3.01 -10.14
C ILE A 448 7.04 -2.40 -11.42
N ALA A 449 7.86 -1.37 -11.28
CA ALA A 449 8.50 -0.73 -12.42
C ALA A 449 9.48 -1.67 -13.14
N VAL A 450 10.38 -2.32 -12.41
CA VAL A 450 11.36 -3.28 -12.93
C VAL A 450 10.68 -4.47 -13.61
N ASP A 451 9.70 -5.07 -12.96
CA ASP A 451 8.92 -6.21 -13.45
C ASP A 451 8.18 -5.84 -14.74
N GLY A 452 7.47 -4.70 -14.74
CA GLY A 452 6.78 -4.18 -15.92
C GLY A 452 7.73 -3.85 -17.08
N MET A 453 8.86 -3.19 -16.82
CA MET A 453 9.87 -2.90 -17.84
C MET A 453 10.43 -4.17 -18.49
N SER A 454 10.62 -5.23 -17.68
CA SER A 454 11.14 -6.51 -18.16
C SER A 454 10.21 -7.14 -19.18
N CYS A 455 8.89 -7.01 -18.99
CA CYS A 455 7.89 -7.56 -19.89
C CYS A 455 7.88 -6.89 -21.27
N TYR A 456 8.28 -5.62 -21.34
CA TYR A 456 8.37 -4.88 -22.59
C TYR A 456 9.72 -5.06 -23.32
N GLY A 457 10.69 -5.73 -22.67
CA GLY A 457 11.98 -6.07 -23.25
C GLY A 457 13.07 -5.01 -23.03
N TYR A 458 12.98 -4.24 -21.94
CA TYR A 458 13.98 -3.24 -21.54
C TYR A 458 15.05 -3.80 -20.60
N GLY A 459 15.60 -4.98 -20.93
CA GLY A 459 16.51 -5.75 -20.05
C GLY A 459 17.71 -4.98 -19.51
N ALA A 460 18.36 -4.13 -20.33
CA ALA A 460 19.50 -3.33 -19.87
C ALA A 460 19.11 -2.28 -18.81
N THR A 461 17.98 -1.60 -18.99
CA THR A 461 17.47 -0.64 -18.01
C THR A 461 16.99 -1.34 -16.73
N VAL A 462 16.32 -2.48 -16.89
CA VAL A 462 15.94 -3.38 -15.79
C VAL A 462 17.14 -3.77 -14.95
N GLY A 463 18.21 -4.27 -15.60
CA GLY A 463 19.45 -4.65 -14.93
C GLY A 463 20.04 -3.49 -14.12
N ARG A 464 20.15 -2.30 -14.71
CA ARG A 464 20.67 -1.12 -14.01
C ARG A 464 19.85 -0.75 -12.77
N ILE A 465 18.52 -0.63 -12.90
CA ILE A 465 17.65 -0.20 -11.80
C ILE A 465 17.61 -1.27 -10.70
N ALA A 466 17.48 -2.55 -11.07
CA ALA A 466 17.42 -3.64 -10.11
C ALA A 466 18.76 -3.82 -9.36
N HIS A 467 19.89 -3.80 -10.07
CA HIS A 467 21.21 -3.84 -9.43
C HIS A 467 21.43 -2.64 -8.52
N GLY A 468 21.06 -1.43 -8.96
CA GLY A 468 21.18 -0.22 -8.16
C GLY A 468 20.38 -0.26 -6.87
N PHE A 469 19.11 -0.67 -6.94
CA PHE A 469 18.25 -0.79 -5.76
C PHE A 469 18.72 -1.88 -4.79
N MET A 470 19.11 -3.05 -5.32
CA MET A 470 19.68 -4.12 -4.50
C MET A 470 21.03 -3.73 -3.88
N HIS A 471 21.83 -2.92 -4.56
CA HIS A 471 23.08 -2.38 -4.03
C HIS A 471 22.80 -1.45 -2.85
N SER A 472 21.84 -0.52 -2.95
CA SER A 472 21.43 0.33 -1.82
C SER A 472 20.99 -0.48 -0.61
N ILE A 473 20.24 -1.57 -0.81
CA ILE A 473 19.84 -2.48 0.27
C ILE A 473 21.06 -3.13 0.90
N ARG A 474 22.00 -3.63 0.08
CA ARG A 474 23.20 -4.33 0.56
C ARG A 474 24.14 -3.39 1.31
N GLU A 475 24.42 -2.19 0.80
CA GLU A 475 25.27 -1.22 1.49
C GLU A 475 24.69 -0.84 2.86
N ASN A 476 23.37 -0.66 2.95
CA ASN A 476 22.70 -0.42 4.23
C ASN A 476 22.88 -1.59 5.19
N TYR A 477 22.67 -2.82 4.70
CA TYR A 477 22.84 -4.04 5.47
C TYR A 477 24.29 -4.25 5.94
N GLU A 478 25.29 -4.01 5.09
CA GLU A 478 26.70 -4.13 5.44
C GLU A 478 27.12 -3.12 6.52
N ARG A 479 26.44 -1.97 6.59
CA ARG A 479 26.72 -0.91 7.56
C ARG A 479 26.18 -1.21 8.96
N ASP A 480 24.97 -1.74 9.08
CA ASP A 480 24.30 -1.89 10.39
C ASP A 480 23.60 -3.24 10.63
N GLY A 481 23.68 -4.17 9.68
CA GLY A 481 23.10 -5.51 9.78
C GLY A 481 21.59 -5.56 9.62
N THR A 482 20.95 -4.49 9.11
CA THR A 482 19.48 -4.41 9.01
C THR A 482 18.99 -4.10 7.59
N LEU A 483 17.77 -4.56 7.28
CA LEU A 483 17.01 -4.13 6.10
C LEU A 483 15.93 -3.15 6.54
N ARG A 484 15.65 -2.14 5.72
CA ARG A 484 14.73 -1.05 6.06
C ARG A 484 13.54 -0.90 5.12
N GLU A 485 12.58 -0.08 5.54
CA GLU A 485 11.33 0.23 4.82
C GLU A 485 11.56 0.93 3.47
N LYS A 486 12.45 1.93 3.45
CA LYS A 486 12.73 2.79 2.29
C LYS A 486 14.20 3.22 2.24
N TYR A 487 14.65 3.63 1.05
CA TYR A 487 16.05 3.94 0.76
C TYR A 487 16.19 5.27 0.04
N ASN A 488 17.24 6.03 0.36
CA ASN A 488 17.65 7.18 -0.45
C ASN A 488 18.32 6.63 -1.72
N VAL A 489 17.65 6.77 -2.87
CA VAL A 489 18.15 6.19 -4.13
C VAL A 489 19.03 7.15 -4.91
N VAL A 490 19.05 8.43 -4.52
CA VAL A 490 19.92 9.46 -5.09
C VAL A 490 21.31 9.38 -4.46
N ASP A 491 21.36 9.15 -3.15
CA ASP A 491 22.58 9.01 -2.36
C ASP A 491 22.44 7.81 -1.40
N PRO A 492 22.77 6.59 -1.85
CA PRO A 492 22.58 5.35 -1.10
C PRO A 492 23.30 5.29 0.26
N GLN A 493 24.33 6.11 0.44
CA GLN A 493 25.10 6.16 1.68
C GLN A 493 24.43 7.00 2.76
N LYS A 494 23.48 7.87 2.40
CA LYS A 494 22.76 8.72 3.36
C LYS A 494 21.61 8.01 4.03
N ASP A 495 21.44 8.34 5.30
CA ASP A 495 20.25 7.95 6.05
C ASP A 495 18.99 8.64 5.50
N VAL A 496 17.85 8.04 5.82
CA VAL A 496 16.53 8.54 5.43
C VAL A 496 16.06 9.56 6.48
N GLU A 497 15.87 10.80 6.05
CA GLU A 497 15.33 11.89 6.86
C GLU A 497 13.98 12.35 6.29
N VAL A 498 12.90 12.18 7.06
CA VAL A 498 11.53 12.55 6.67
C VAL A 498 11.09 13.79 7.44
N ALA A 499 10.61 14.81 6.74
CA ALA A 499 10.26 16.10 7.33
C ALA A 499 8.90 16.09 8.06
N ALA A 500 7.91 15.34 7.57
CA ALA A 500 6.57 15.26 8.18
C ALA A 500 5.92 13.88 8.03
N GLY A 501 5.06 13.52 8.99
CA GLY A 501 4.55 12.16 9.18
C GLY A 501 5.49 11.34 10.07
N TYR A 502 5.19 10.05 10.23
CA TYR A 502 6.02 9.11 10.98
C TYR A 502 7.49 9.13 10.48
N LYS A 503 8.42 9.48 11.38
CA LYS A 503 9.79 9.90 11.01
C LYS A 503 10.83 8.78 11.00
N SER A 504 10.58 7.63 11.63
CA SER A 504 11.61 6.57 11.67
C SER A 504 11.62 5.72 10.39
N ASN A 505 12.75 5.06 10.13
CA ASN A 505 12.87 4.09 9.05
C ASN A 505 12.81 2.68 9.66
N VAL A 506 11.73 1.94 9.40
CA VAL A 506 11.44 0.67 10.09
C VAL A 506 12.40 -0.45 9.68
N ILE A 507 12.89 -1.23 10.65
CA ILE A 507 13.75 -2.41 10.45
C ILE A 507 12.93 -3.68 10.13
N GLY A 508 13.48 -4.55 9.28
CA GLY A 508 12.99 -5.91 8.99
C GLY A 508 11.97 -6.02 7.87
N PHE A 509 11.82 -4.99 7.03
CA PHE A 509 10.58 -4.73 6.32
C PHE A 509 10.17 -5.79 5.26
N GLY A 510 8.96 -6.34 5.38
CA GLY A 510 8.45 -7.48 4.64
C GLY A 510 8.45 -7.32 3.11
N TRP A 511 8.06 -6.15 2.58
CA TRP A 511 8.19 -5.91 1.13
C TRP A 511 9.63 -5.84 0.67
N THR A 512 10.58 -5.42 1.52
CA THR A 512 11.97 -5.17 1.12
C THR A 512 12.63 -6.52 0.98
N ASN A 513 12.38 -7.38 1.97
CA ASN A 513 12.76 -8.78 1.98
C ASN A 513 12.27 -9.47 0.69
N ALA A 514 10.97 -9.38 0.41
CA ALA A 514 10.40 -10.03 -0.77
C ALA A 514 10.93 -9.47 -2.10
N VAL A 515 11.00 -8.15 -2.23
CA VAL A 515 11.46 -7.50 -3.47
C VAL A 515 12.93 -7.80 -3.73
N TYR A 516 13.77 -7.86 -2.70
CA TYR A 516 15.16 -8.26 -2.87
C TYR A 516 15.26 -9.68 -3.46
N LEU A 517 14.50 -10.64 -2.93
CA LEU A 517 14.44 -12.02 -3.48
C LEU A 517 13.92 -12.04 -4.93
N LYS A 518 12.85 -11.29 -5.21
CA LYS A 518 12.24 -11.23 -6.55
C LYS A 518 13.15 -10.57 -7.58
N MET A 519 13.84 -9.48 -7.22
CA MET A 519 14.82 -8.84 -8.09
C MET A 519 16.03 -9.75 -8.35
N ASN A 520 16.52 -10.46 -7.33
CA ASN A 520 17.60 -11.43 -7.51
C ASN A 520 17.21 -12.53 -8.51
N GLY A 521 16.01 -13.09 -8.36
CA GLY A 521 15.47 -14.07 -9.30
C GLY A 521 15.33 -13.53 -10.72
N LEU A 522 14.84 -12.30 -10.87
CA LEU A 522 14.70 -11.64 -12.17
C LEU A 522 16.05 -11.41 -12.86
N LEU A 523 17.07 -10.99 -12.11
CA LEU A 523 18.42 -10.77 -12.64
C LEU A 523 19.07 -12.07 -13.10
N PHE A 524 18.76 -13.18 -12.42
CA PHE A 524 19.24 -14.51 -12.82
C PHE A 524 18.55 -15.02 -14.10
N THR A 525 17.23 -14.84 -14.23
CA THR A 525 16.47 -15.36 -15.39
C THR A 525 16.47 -14.41 -16.60
N GLY A 526 16.76 -13.12 -16.40
CA GLY A 526 16.77 -12.10 -17.44
C GLY A 526 15.38 -11.64 -17.93
N ARG A 527 14.29 -12.21 -17.41
CA ARG A 527 12.90 -11.83 -17.74
C ARG A 527 11.92 -12.25 -16.64
N SER A 528 10.89 -11.43 -16.43
CA SER A 528 9.76 -11.78 -15.56
C SER A 528 8.99 -12.99 -16.08
N SER A 529 8.61 -13.86 -15.14
CA SER A 529 7.71 -15.00 -15.37
C SER A 529 6.23 -14.58 -15.50
N ASP A 530 5.88 -13.36 -15.11
CA ASP A 530 4.50 -12.96 -14.79
C ASP A 530 3.95 -11.83 -15.68
N CYS A 531 4.55 -11.69 -16.86
CA CYS A 531 4.09 -10.75 -17.88
C CYS A 531 2.63 -11.00 -18.25
N ALA A 532 1.84 -9.91 -18.28
CA ALA A 532 0.46 -10.00 -18.74
C ALA A 532 0.40 -10.59 -20.15
N SER A 533 -0.59 -11.45 -20.40
CA SER A 533 -0.84 -12.02 -21.74
C SER A 533 -1.12 -10.94 -22.78
N THR A 534 -1.55 -9.75 -22.34
CA THR A 534 -1.84 -8.57 -23.16
C THR A 534 -0.60 -7.86 -23.68
N VAL A 535 0.60 -8.17 -23.17
CA VAL A 535 1.84 -7.56 -23.66
C VAL A 535 2.09 -8.05 -25.10
N PRO A 536 2.12 -7.16 -26.11
CA PRO A 536 2.25 -7.58 -27.51
C PRO A 536 3.56 -8.35 -27.73
N ALA A 537 3.53 -9.47 -28.47
CA ALA A 537 4.74 -10.20 -28.86
C ALA A 537 5.74 -9.25 -29.56
N ARG A 538 7.05 -9.50 -29.41
CA ARG A 538 8.05 -8.81 -30.24
C ARG A 538 7.77 -9.24 -31.68
N SER A 539 7.43 -8.29 -32.55
CA SER A 539 7.45 -8.54 -33.98
C SER A 539 8.88 -8.90 -34.34
N THR A 540 9.13 -10.16 -34.68
CA THR A 540 10.40 -10.63 -35.25
C THR A 540 10.51 -10.19 -36.71
N THR A 541 10.29 -8.90 -36.98
CA THR A 541 10.65 -8.32 -38.27
C THR A 541 11.96 -7.58 -38.04
N LEU A 542 13.06 -8.31 -38.17
CA LEU A 542 14.37 -7.74 -38.44
C LEU A 542 14.24 -6.96 -39.76
N GLN A 543 14.53 -5.66 -39.73
CA GLN A 543 15.01 -4.92 -40.89
C GLN A 543 16.45 -4.51 -40.61
#